data_AF-A0A348WGV1-F1
#
_entry.id   AF-A0A348WGV1-F1
#
_cell.length_a   1.000
_cell.length_b   1.000
_cell.length_c   1.000
_cell.angle_alpha   90.00
_cell.angle_beta   90.00
_cell.angle_gamma   90.00
#
_symmetry.space_group_name_H-M   'P 1'
#
loop_
_entity.id
_entity.type
_entity.pdbx_description
1 polymer ?
#
loop_
_entity_poly.entity_id
_entity_poly.type
_entity_poly.pdbx_seq_one_letter_code
_entity_poly.pdbx_strand_id
1 'polypeptide(L)'
;YDRRAHHAAFLAYLDIIKANLRGQTSFRVDPNWATQTAVLQGFGGFRLPDQILREDELGSALPALAARLGYEAGTAAGAEDDTPFALAEIYDPEIESSVADIYQKDYVEFGFGPWA
;
A
#
# COMPACT_ATOMS: atom_id res chain seq x y z
N TYR A 1 -21.62 -1.51 13.40
CA TYR A 1 -20.77 -2.44 14.18
C TYR A 1 -19.77 -1.59 14.96
N ASP A 2 -19.07 -2.15 15.95
CA ASP A 2 -18.11 -1.41 16.79
C ASP A 2 -16.66 -1.57 16.29
N ARG A 3 -15.73 -0.83 16.92
CA ARG A 3 -14.31 -0.87 16.56
C ARG A 3 -13.71 -2.27 16.63
N ARG A 4 -14.10 -3.07 17.63
CA ARG A 4 -13.58 -4.43 17.81
C ARG A 4 -14.04 -5.36 16.68
N ALA A 5 -15.29 -5.23 16.25
CA ALA A 5 -15.79 -5.93 15.08
C ALA A 5 -15.09 -5.48 13.78
N HIS A 6 -14.73 -4.19 13.66
CA HIS A 6 -13.95 -3.69 12.53
C HIS A 6 -12.56 -4.31 12.47
N HIS A 7 -11.83 -4.29 13.60
CA HIS A 7 -10.51 -4.91 13.75
C HIS A 7 -10.52 -6.40 13.38
N ALA A 8 -11.47 -7.16 13.93
CA ALA A 8 -11.61 -8.59 13.62
C ALA A 8 -11.92 -8.83 12.13
N ALA A 9 -12.75 -7.98 11.51
CA ALA A 9 -13.03 -8.06 10.08
C ALA A 9 -11.81 -7.72 9.23
N PHE A 10 -10.99 -6.76 9.67
CA PHE A 10 -9.75 -6.38 8.99
C PHE A 10 -8.71 -7.52 9.03
N LEU A 11 -8.54 -8.19 10.17
CA LEU A 11 -7.69 -9.39 10.25
C LEU A 11 -8.19 -10.52 9.34
N ALA A 12 -9.50 -10.78 9.32
CA ALA A 12 -10.09 -11.77 8.41
C ALA A 12 -9.89 -11.39 6.93
N TYR A 13 -9.93 -10.09 6.61
CA TYR A 13 -9.57 -9.59 5.29
C TYR A 13 -8.10 -9.86 4.96
N LEU A 14 -7.17 -9.59 5.89
CA LEU A 14 -5.74 -9.88 5.70
C LEU A 14 -5.49 -11.38 5.45
N ASP A 15 -6.21 -12.28 6.12
CA ASP A 15 -6.14 -13.73 5.85
C ASP A 15 -6.56 -14.07 4.40
N ILE A 16 -7.60 -13.42 3.89
CA ILE A 16 -8.02 -13.58 2.49
C ILE A 16 -6.94 -13.06 1.54
N ILE A 17 -6.35 -11.90 1.83
CA ILE A 17 -5.26 -11.33 1.01
C ILE A 17 -4.05 -12.26 1.02
N LYS A 18 -3.67 -12.79 2.18
CA LYS A 18 -2.59 -13.77 2.33
C LYS A 18 -2.83 -15.01 1.47
N ALA A 19 -4.03 -15.57 1.53
CA ALA A 19 -4.42 -16.71 0.70
C ALA A 19 -4.39 -16.36 -0.81
N ASN A 20 -4.87 -15.17 -1.18
CA ASN A 20 -4.90 -14.71 -2.56
C ASN A 20 -3.48 -14.53 -3.13
N LEU A 21 -2.58 -13.87 -2.40
CA LEU A 21 -1.19 -13.69 -2.82
C LEU A 21 -0.40 -15.00 -2.87
N ARG A 22 -0.84 -16.03 -2.13
CA ARG A 22 -0.30 -17.40 -2.20
C ARG A 22 -0.96 -18.26 -3.28
N GLY A 23 -1.86 -17.72 -4.09
CA GLY A 23 -2.56 -18.45 -5.15
C GLY A 23 -3.56 -19.49 -4.64
N GLN A 24 -4.05 -19.33 -3.40
CA GLN A 24 -4.98 -20.26 -2.75
C GLN A 24 -6.45 -19.84 -2.94
N THR A 25 -6.71 -18.74 -3.67
CA THR A 25 -8.06 -18.31 -4.05
C THR A 25 -8.22 -18.31 -5.56
N SER A 26 -9.46 -18.40 -6.03
CA SER A 26 -9.79 -18.49 -7.47
C SER A 26 -9.92 -17.15 -8.18
N PHE A 27 -10.03 -16.06 -7.42
CA PHE A 27 -10.14 -14.72 -7.99
C PHE A 27 -8.77 -14.08 -8.21
N ARG A 28 -8.70 -13.14 -9.15
CA ARG A 28 -7.46 -12.44 -9.51
C ARG A 28 -6.89 -11.65 -8.33
N VAL A 29 -5.58 -11.48 -8.29
CA VAL A 29 -4.93 -10.49 -7.42
C VAL A 29 -5.31 -9.09 -7.93
N ASP A 30 -5.91 -8.27 -7.08
CA ASP A 30 -6.21 -6.89 -7.41
C ASP A 30 -4.95 -6.03 -7.19
N PRO A 31 -4.63 -5.08 -8.09
CA PRO A 31 -3.47 -4.21 -7.93
C PRO A 31 -3.42 -3.44 -6.61
N ASN A 32 -4.57 -3.17 -5.97
CA ASN A 32 -4.65 -2.43 -4.72
C ASN A 32 -4.11 -3.20 -3.49
N TRP A 33 -3.95 -4.53 -3.59
CA TRP A 33 -3.34 -5.35 -2.52
C TRP A 33 -2.22 -6.26 -3.05
N ALA A 34 -1.82 -6.08 -4.31
CA ALA A 34 -0.61 -6.72 -4.80
C ALA A 34 0.60 -6.15 -4.06
N THR A 35 1.64 -6.98 -3.86
CA THR A 35 2.94 -6.48 -3.39
C THR A 35 3.46 -5.41 -4.37
N GLN A 36 4.06 -4.33 -3.88
CA GLN A 36 4.67 -3.30 -4.73
C GLN A 36 5.76 -3.90 -5.62
N THR A 37 6.53 -4.88 -5.13
CA THR A 37 7.49 -5.61 -5.96
C THR A 37 6.83 -6.28 -7.16
N ALA A 38 5.71 -6.99 -6.97
CA ALA A 38 5.01 -7.63 -8.10
C ALA A 38 4.49 -6.61 -9.11
N VAL A 39 3.99 -5.46 -8.65
CA VAL A 39 3.56 -4.36 -9.53
C VAL A 39 4.73 -3.86 -10.37
N LEU A 40 5.88 -3.57 -9.77
CA LEU A 40 7.09 -3.13 -10.49
C LEU A 40 7.64 -4.20 -11.44
N GLN A 41 7.63 -5.48 -11.05
CA GLN A 41 8.02 -6.58 -11.92
C GLN A 41 7.12 -6.69 -13.15
N GLY A 42 5.82 -6.43 -12.99
CA GLY A 42 4.86 -6.34 -14.09
C GLY A 42 5.24 -5.27 -15.12
N PHE A 43 5.65 -4.08 -14.66
CA PHE A 43 6.20 -3.04 -15.55
C PHE A 43 7.46 -3.52 -16.28
N GLY A 44 8.40 -4.14 -15.56
CA GLY A 44 9.67 -4.61 -16.12
C GLY A 44 9.55 -5.57 -17.30
N GLY A 45 8.42 -6.27 -17.46
CA GLY A 45 8.14 -7.10 -18.63
C GLY A 45 7.87 -6.33 -19.93
N PHE A 46 7.55 -5.03 -19.85
CA PHE A 46 7.29 -4.16 -21.00
C PHE A 46 8.21 -2.94 -21.03
N ARG A 47 8.25 -2.16 -19.94
CA ARG A 47 9.10 -0.99 -19.77
C ARG A 47 9.26 -0.65 -18.28
N LEU A 48 10.48 -0.30 -17.88
CA LEU A 48 10.74 0.19 -16.53
C LEU A 48 10.08 1.56 -16.29
N PRO A 49 9.58 1.83 -15.07
CA PRO A 49 9.16 3.18 -14.69
C PRO A 49 10.32 4.17 -14.79
N ASP A 50 10.05 5.38 -15.27
CA ASP A 50 11.05 6.46 -15.31
C ASP A 50 11.33 7.04 -13.91
N GLN A 51 10.34 6.99 -13.01
CA GLN A 51 10.46 7.44 -11.61
C GLN A 51 9.65 6.54 -10.68
N ILE A 52 10.18 6.33 -9.47
CA ILE A 52 9.49 5.71 -8.34
C ILE A 52 9.66 6.70 -7.19
N LEU A 53 8.55 7.16 -6.61
CA LEU A 53 8.54 8.17 -5.56
C LEU A 53 7.98 7.60 -4.26
N ARG A 54 8.61 7.95 -3.13
CA ARG A 54 8.10 7.63 -1.79
C ARG A 54 7.02 8.63 -1.38
N GLU A 55 6.10 8.18 -0.52
CA GLU A 55 4.96 9.01 -0.10
C GLU A 55 5.40 10.28 0.64
N ASP A 56 6.41 10.16 1.49
CA ASP A 56 6.98 11.26 2.29
C ASP A 56 7.71 12.32 1.47
N GLU A 57 8.18 11.99 0.26
CA GLU A 57 8.80 12.96 -0.66
C GLU A 57 7.81 13.57 -1.67
N LEU A 58 6.59 13.04 -1.80
CA LEU A 58 5.62 13.46 -2.84
C LEU A 58 5.34 14.97 -2.82
N GLY A 59 5.29 15.57 -1.63
CA GLY A 59 5.04 17.00 -1.47
C GLY A 59 6.08 17.89 -2.18
N SER A 60 7.30 17.39 -2.39
CA SER A 60 8.36 18.08 -3.12
C SER A 60 8.58 17.52 -4.52
N ALA A 61 8.49 16.20 -4.68
CA ALA A 61 8.78 15.51 -5.92
C ALA A 61 7.73 15.79 -7.00
N LEU A 62 6.44 15.81 -6.65
CA LEU A 62 5.37 16.05 -7.62
C LEU A 62 5.41 17.50 -8.18
N PRO A 63 5.59 18.56 -7.36
CA PRO A 63 5.80 19.90 -7.92
C PRO A 63 7.03 20.03 -8.82
N ALA A 64 8.15 19.43 -8.42
CA ALA A 64 9.37 19.44 -9.23
C ALA A 64 9.17 18.73 -10.59
N LEU A 65 8.44 17.60 -10.58
CA LEU A 65 8.09 16.88 -11.79
C LEU A 65 7.17 17.71 -12.71
N ALA A 66 6.14 18.36 -12.15
CA ALA A 66 5.23 19.22 -12.90
C ALA A 66 5.99 20.37 -13.58
N ALA A 67 6.84 21.08 -12.84
CA ALA A 67 7.63 22.19 -13.36
C ALA A 67 8.55 21.75 -14.52
N ARG A 68 9.21 20.59 -14.40
CA ARG A 68 10.08 20.03 -15.46
C ARG A 68 9.33 19.73 -16.76
N LEU A 69 8.04 19.44 -16.65
CA LEU A 69 7.15 19.15 -17.78
C LEU A 69 6.40 20.39 -18.29
N GLY A 70 6.63 21.57 -17.68
CA GLY A 70 5.96 22.82 -18.05
C GLY A 70 4.53 22.94 -17.52
N TYR A 71 4.18 22.16 -16.49
CA TYR A 71 2.89 22.26 -15.80
C TYR A 71 3.02 23.05 -14.49
N GLU A 72 1.95 23.77 -14.15
CA GLU A 72 1.78 24.33 -12.81
C GLU A 72 1.53 23.20 -11.81
N ALA A 73 2.25 23.23 -10.69
CA ALA A 73 2.14 22.21 -9.66
C ALA A 73 0.85 22.41 -8.84
N GLY A 74 0.03 21.36 -8.76
CA GLY A 74 -1.02 21.27 -7.75
C GLY A 74 -0.47 20.82 -6.39
N THR A 75 -1.25 21.03 -5.33
CA THR A 75 -0.98 20.41 -4.03
C THR A 75 -1.43 18.95 -4.09
N ALA A 76 -0.53 18.01 -3.77
CA ALA A 76 -0.94 16.63 -3.55
C ALA A 76 -1.84 16.58 -2.30
N ALA A 77 -3.06 16.08 -2.46
CA ALA A 77 -3.93 15.82 -1.32
C ALA A 77 -3.38 14.59 -0.55
N GLY A 78 -3.37 14.67 0.78
CA GLY A 78 -3.11 13.50 1.61
C GLY A 78 -4.24 12.48 1.48
N ALA A 79 -3.98 11.24 1.87
CA ALA A 79 -5.02 10.23 1.99
C ALA A 79 -6.07 10.69 3.02
N GLU A 80 -7.35 10.57 2.66
CA GLU A 80 -8.44 10.78 3.60
C GLU A 80 -8.58 9.55 4.50
N ASP A 81 -8.93 9.78 5.77
CA ASP A 81 -9.19 8.68 6.70
C ASP A 81 -10.41 7.87 6.26
N ASP A 82 -10.27 6.54 6.36
CA ASP A 82 -11.38 5.63 6.11
C ASP A 82 -12.52 5.83 7.12
N THR A 83 -13.75 5.57 6.66
CA THR A 83 -14.95 5.63 7.49
C THR A 83 -15.65 4.27 7.52
N PRO A 84 -16.25 3.84 8.66
CA PRO A 84 -16.51 4.62 9.87
C PRO A 84 -15.38 4.64 10.91
N PHE A 85 -14.30 3.88 10.70
CA PHE A 85 -13.13 3.86 11.58
C PHE A 85 -11.86 4.03 10.75
N ALA A 86 -10.97 4.92 11.17
CA ALA A 86 -9.67 5.08 10.52
C ALA A 86 -8.74 3.90 10.86
N LEU A 87 -7.72 3.67 10.03
CA LEU A 87 -6.71 2.64 10.31
C LEU A 87 -6.04 2.86 11.67
N ALA A 88 -5.75 4.12 12.03
CA ALA A 88 -5.18 4.51 13.33
C ALA A 88 -5.99 4.01 14.54
N GLU A 89 -7.30 3.81 14.36
CA GLU A 89 -8.18 3.40 15.45
C GLU A 89 -8.16 1.91 15.72
N ILE A 90 -7.81 1.09 14.72
CA ILE A 90 -7.74 -0.36 14.84
C ILE A 90 -6.31 -0.90 14.80
N TYR A 91 -5.35 -0.14 14.28
CA TYR A 91 -3.98 -0.61 14.11
C TYR A 91 -3.34 -1.02 15.45
N ASP A 92 -2.76 -2.21 15.46
CA ASP A 92 -2.10 -2.79 16.62
C ASP A 92 -0.97 -3.75 16.17
N PRO A 93 -0.17 -4.29 17.12
CA PRO A 93 0.92 -5.20 16.78
C PRO A 93 0.48 -6.50 16.09
N GLU A 94 -0.78 -6.93 16.23
CA GLU A 94 -1.30 -8.12 15.56
C GLU A 94 -1.52 -7.85 14.08
N ILE A 95 -2.17 -6.74 13.74
CA ILE A 95 -2.32 -6.27 12.36
C ILE A 95 -0.95 -6.07 11.71
N GLU A 96 -0.04 -5.36 12.39
CA GLU A 96 1.31 -5.10 11.88
C GLU A 96 2.06 -6.41 11.58
N SER A 97 2.05 -7.35 12.53
CA SER A 97 2.69 -8.66 12.33
C SER A 97 2.07 -9.43 11.17
N SER A 98 0.75 -9.34 10.96
CA SER A 98 0.08 -9.99 9.83
C SER A 98 0.46 -9.36 8.49
N VAL A 99 0.49 -8.02 8.41
CA VAL A 99 0.90 -7.29 7.21
C VAL A 99 2.36 -7.56 6.88
N ALA A 100 3.26 -7.52 7.86
CA ALA A 100 4.68 -7.82 7.67
C ALA A 100 4.92 -9.26 7.17
N ASP A 101 4.13 -10.25 7.60
CA ASP A 101 4.20 -11.62 7.07
C ASP A 101 3.68 -11.71 5.62
N ILE A 102 2.59 -11.02 5.29
CA ILE A 102 2.01 -11.01 3.95
C ILE A 102 2.93 -10.32 2.95
N TYR A 103 3.50 -9.18 3.33
CA TYR A 103 4.28 -8.29 2.47
C TYR A 103 5.78 -8.29 2.81
N GLN A 104 6.29 -9.37 3.42
CA GLN A 104 7.69 -9.48 3.87
C GLN A 104 8.71 -9.04 2.81
N LYS A 105 8.45 -9.42 1.54
CA LYS A 105 9.31 -9.08 0.42
C LYS A 105 9.41 -7.56 0.22
N ASP A 106 8.30 -6.85 0.30
CA ASP A 106 8.27 -5.40 0.15
C ASP A 106 8.98 -4.72 1.34
N TYR A 107 8.82 -5.25 2.56
CA TYR A 107 9.57 -4.75 3.73
C TYR A 107 11.08 -4.85 3.53
N VAL A 108 11.56 -5.97 2.99
CA VAL A 108 12.99 -6.19 2.72
C VAL A 108 13.49 -5.35 1.55
N GLU A 109 12.77 -5.32 0.43
CA GLU A 109 13.23 -4.66 -0.80
C GLU A 109 13.10 -3.14 -0.74
N PHE A 110 12.08 -2.62 -0.06
CA PHE A 110 11.83 -1.19 0.05
C PHE A 110 12.19 -0.60 1.42
N GLY A 111 12.57 -1.43 2.40
CA GLY A 111 12.93 -0.95 3.74
C GLY A 111 11.74 -0.38 4.52
N PHE A 112 10.53 -0.87 4.27
CA PHE A 112 9.37 -0.46 5.07
C PHE A 112 9.54 -0.89 6.53
N GLY A 113 9.10 -0.03 7.44
CA GLY A 113 8.97 -0.32 8.85
C GLY A 113 7.51 -0.36 9.27
N PRO A 114 7.24 -0.52 10.58
CA PRO A 114 5.89 -0.47 11.11
C PRO A 114 5.17 0.81 10.69
N TRP A 115 3.87 0.69 10.44
CA TRP A 115 3.04 1.84 10.09
C TRP A 115 3.11 2.94 11.18
N ALA A 116 3.26 4.19 10.74
CA ALA A 116 3.55 5.37 11.56
C ALA A 116 2.78 6.60 11.10
#